data_AF-A0A1H4CVC3-F1
#
_entry.id   AF-A0A1H4CVC3-F1
#
_cell.length_a   1.000
_cell.length_b   1.000
_cell.length_c   1.000
_cell.angle_alpha   90.00
_cell.angle_beta   90.00
_cell.angle_gamma   90.00
#
_symmetry.space_group_name_H-M   'P 1'
#
loop_
_entity.id
_entity.type
_entity.pdbx_description
1 polymer ?
#
loop_
_entity_poly.entity_id
_entity_poly.type
_entity_poly.pdbx_seq_one_letter_code
_entity_poly.pdbx_strand_id
1 'polypeptide(L)'
;MPRLDHIDQATGLPIRKPKPLRYEMTRPGELVHVDIKKLGRIPDGGGHRMLGRTLGNRNNKKQGRGYSFLHHAIDDHSRLAYS
;
A
#
# COMPACT_ATOMS: atom_id res chain seq x y z
N MET A 1 -32.96 18.66 6.99
CA MET A 1 -31.81 17.83 7.44
C MET A 1 -30.70 17.99 6.40
N PRO A 2 -29.44 18.27 6.79
CA PRO A 2 -28.31 18.27 5.85
C PRO A 2 -28.13 16.88 5.22
N ARG A 3 -27.55 16.81 4.02
CA ARG A 3 -27.25 15.53 3.37
C ARG A 3 -26.18 14.76 4.16
N LEU A 4 -26.23 13.43 4.11
CA LEU A 4 -25.30 12.55 4.84
C LEU A 4 -23.83 12.76 4.44
N ASP A 5 -23.58 13.18 3.20
CA ASP A 5 -22.24 13.52 2.68
C ASP A 5 -21.68 14.84 3.26
N HIS A 6 -22.52 15.66 3.90
CA HIS A 6 -22.14 16.92 4.53
C HIS A 6 -21.95 16.81 6.05
N ILE A 7 -22.12 15.62 6.64
CA ILE A 7 -22.00 15.39 8.09
C ILE A 7 -21.01 14.27 8.40
N ASP A 8 -20.22 14.46 9.45
CA ASP A 8 -19.31 13.43 9.93
C ASP A 8 -20.12 12.29 10.56
N GLN A 9 -19.92 11.04 10.12
CA GLN A 9 -20.78 9.92 10.54
C GLN A 9 -20.61 9.54 12.01
N ALA A 10 -19.46 9.86 12.63
CA ALA A 10 -19.22 9.56 14.04
C ALA A 10 -19.84 10.60 14.97
N THR A 11 -19.94 11.86 14.54
CA THR A 11 -20.32 13.01 15.41
C THR A 11 -21.58 13.75 14.98
N GLY A 12 -22.07 13.57 13.74
CA GLY A 12 -23.22 14.29 13.19
C GLY A 12 -22.98 15.78 12.90
N LEU A 13 -21.77 16.27 13.15
CA LEU A 13 -21.39 17.67 12.92
C LEU A 13 -21.09 17.92 11.43
N PRO A 14 -21.29 19.15 10.91
CA PRO A 14 -20.93 19.49 9.55
C PRO A 14 -19.46 19.16 9.24
N ILE A 15 -19.22 18.45 8.13
CA ILE A 15 -17.86 18.18 7.65
C ILE A 15 -17.27 19.48 7.09
N ARG A 16 -16.68 20.30 7.95
CA ARG A 16 -15.62 21.23 7.52
C ARG A 16 -14.32 20.45 7.52
N LYS A 17 -14.05 19.67 6.47
CA LYS A 17 -12.72 19.04 6.31
C LYS A 17 -11.72 20.16 6.04
N PRO A 18 -10.78 20.47 6.96
CA PRO A 18 -9.66 21.32 6.58
C PRO A 18 -8.92 20.63 5.44
N LYS A 19 -8.41 21.42 4.49
CA LYS A 19 -7.51 20.88 3.47
C LYS A 19 -6.35 20.19 4.21
N PRO A 20 -6.04 18.92 3.92
CA PRO A 20 -4.92 18.25 4.55
C PRO A 20 -3.65 19.09 4.36
N LEU A 21 -3.03 19.50 5.46
CA LEU A 21 -1.73 20.14 5.42
C LEU A 21 -0.72 19.02 5.13
N ARG A 22 -0.28 18.93 3.87
CA ARG A 22 0.78 18.01 3.49
C ARG A 22 2.09 18.65 3.94
N TYR A 23 2.87 17.92 4.74
CA TYR A 23 4.28 18.26 4.87
C TYR A 23 4.95 17.85 3.55
N GLU A 24 5.73 18.77 2.99
CA GLU A 24 6.60 18.51 1.86
C GLU A 24 7.90 19.26 2.16
N MET A 25 9.02 18.55 2.13
CA MET A 25 10.30 19.22 2.30
C MET A 25 10.59 20.15 1.12
N THR A 26 11.46 21.13 1.33
CA THR A 26 11.72 22.20 0.36
C THR A 26 12.74 21.83 -0.71
N ARG A 27 13.56 20.80 -0.44
CA ARG A 27 14.68 20.37 -1.28
C ARG A 27 14.79 18.84 -1.29
N PRO A 28 15.30 18.25 -2.39
CA PRO A 28 15.62 16.83 -2.42
C PRO A 28 16.62 16.45 -1.31
N GLY A 29 16.42 15.29 -0.70
CA GLY A 29 17.31 14.71 0.32
C GLY A 29 17.04 15.14 1.76
N GLU A 30 16.12 16.08 1.99
CA GLU A 30 15.79 16.55 3.35
C GLU A 30 14.98 15.54 4.16
N LEU A 31 14.15 14.73 3.50
CA LEU A 31 13.37 13.66 4.13
C LEU A 31 13.21 12.49 3.18
N VAL A 32 13.58 11.31 3.65
CA VAL A 32 13.35 10.05 2.97
C VAL A 32 12.31 9.24 3.73
N HIS A 33 11.21 8.92 3.07
CA HIS A 33 10.23 7.96 3.57
C HIS A 33 10.67 6.54 3.21
N VAL A 34 10.85 5.71 4.23
CA VAL A 34 11.16 4.28 4.04
C VAL A 34 9.93 3.46 4.36
N ASP A 35 9.46 2.69 3.38
CA ASP A 35 8.40 1.70 3.55
C ASP A 35 8.94 0.29 3.28
N ILE A 36 8.45 -0.67 4.05
CA ILE A 36 8.74 -2.08 3.82
C ILE A 36 7.41 -2.80 3.60
N LYS A 37 7.16 -3.17 2.35
CA LYS A 37 5.97 -3.91 2.00
C LYS A 37 6.23 -5.42 2.03
N LYS A 38 5.55 -6.08 2.96
CA LYS A 38 5.50 -7.54 3.08
C LYS A 38 4.43 -8.12 2.15
N LEU A 39 4.83 -8.95 1.20
CA LEU A 39 3.93 -9.64 0.26
C LEU A 39 4.09 -11.16 0.33
N GLY A 40 3.00 -11.88 0.11
CA GLY A 40 3.06 -13.34 -0.04
C GLY A 40 3.84 -13.71 -1.31
N ARG A 41 4.82 -14.59 -1.18
CA ARG A 41 5.61 -15.05 -2.33
C ARG A 41 4.74 -15.82 -3.31
N ILE A 42 4.92 -15.57 -4.61
CA ILE A 42 4.27 -16.34 -5.67
C ILE A 42 4.95 -17.72 -5.73
N PRO A 43 4.19 -18.84 -5.73
CA PRO A 43 4.78 -20.17 -5.83
C PRO A 43 5.56 -20.34 -7.13
N ASP A 44 6.65 -21.11 -7.06
CA ASP A 44 7.35 -21.57 -8.26
C ASP A 44 6.38 -22.32 -9.18
N GLY A 45 6.50 -22.05 -10.48
CA GLY A 45 5.54 -22.56 -11.48
C GLY A 45 4.22 -21.80 -11.53
N GLY A 46 4.01 -20.73 -10.74
CA GLY A 46 2.89 -19.80 -10.88
C GLY A 46 1.68 -20.07 -9.98
N GLY A 47 0.93 -19.00 -9.71
CA GLY A 47 -0.21 -19.02 -8.78
C GLY A 47 -1.58 -19.23 -9.43
N HIS A 48 -2.59 -19.48 -8.59
CA HIS A 48 -3.96 -19.77 -9.02
C HIS A 48 -4.64 -18.65 -9.83
N ARG A 49 -4.17 -17.40 -9.70
CA ARG A 49 -4.68 -16.28 -10.48
C ARG A 49 -4.39 -16.43 -11.98
N MET A 50 -3.25 -17.03 -12.33
CA MET A 50 -2.85 -17.25 -13.72
C MET A 50 -3.24 -18.65 -14.22
N LEU A 51 -3.07 -19.67 -13.37
CA LEU A 51 -3.18 -21.09 -13.78
C LEU A 51 -4.48 -21.78 -13.33
N GLY A 52 -5.40 -21.05 -12.71
CA GLY A 52 -6.60 -21.60 -12.10
C GLY A 52 -6.32 -22.34 -10.78
N ARG A 53 -7.40 -22.70 -10.07
CA ARG A 53 -7.31 -23.25 -8.70
C ARG A 53 -6.60 -24.60 -8.65
N THR A 54 -6.80 -25.48 -9.63
CA THR A 54 -6.25 -26.85 -9.59
C THR A 54 -4.71 -26.86 -9.67
N LEU A 55 -4.15 -26.25 -10.72
CA LEU A 55 -2.70 -26.18 -10.91
C LEU A 55 -2.06 -25.21 -9.90
N GLY A 56 -2.67 -24.05 -9.66
CA GLY A 56 -2.18 -23.10 -8.68
C GLY A 56 -2.13 -23.68 -7.25
N ASN A 57 -3.12 -24.47 -6.84
CA ASN A 57 -3.09 -25.13 -5.53
C ASN A 57 -2.07 -26.27 -5.47
N ARG A 58 -1.80 -26.96 -6.59
CA ARG A 58 -0.73 -27.97 -6.66
C ARG A 58 0.63 -27.29 -6.45
N ASN A 59 0.90 -26.19 -7.15
CA ASN A 59 2.13 -25.40 -6.98
C ASN A 59 2.23 -24.78 -5.58
N ASN A 60 1.10 -24.44 -4.97
CA ASN A 60 1.03 -23.87 -3.61
C ASN A 60 1.17 -24.92 -2.49
N LYS A 61 1.23 -26.22 -2.81
CA LYS A 61 1.33 -27.30 -1.83
C LYS A 61 2.81 -27.62 -1.56
N LYS A 62 3.31 -27.08 -0.43
CA LYS A 62 4.36 -27.66 0.43
C LYS A 62 5.85 -27.28 0.23
N GLN A 63 6.22 -26.30 -0.59
CA GLN A 63 7.60 -25.77 -0.56
C GLN A 63 7.62 -24.27 -0.26
N GLY A 64 8.14 -23.89 0.92
CA GLY A 64 8.60 -22.54 1.22
C GLY A 64 7.53 -21.43 1.14
N ARG A 65 6.55 -21.43 2.06
CA ARG A 65 5.73 -20.23 2.29
C ARG A 65 6.57 -19.16 2.98
N GLY A 66 7.23 -18.35 2.17
CA GLY A 66 7.92 -17.15 2.62
C GLY A 66 7.12 -15.89 2.29
N TYR A 67 7.59 -14.79 2.84
CA TYR A 67 7.23 -13.47 2.37
C TYR A 67 8.37 -12.94 1.50
N SER A 68 8.02 -12.12 0.51
CA SER A 68 8.96 -11.20 -0.12
C SER A 68 8.76 -9.83 0.52
N PHE A 69 9.86 -9.14 0.78
CA PHE A 69 9.83 -7.81 1.38
C PHE A 69 10.38 -6.84 0.35
N LEU A 70 9.53 -5.92 -0.11
CA LEU A 70 9.94 -4.82 -0.96
C LEU A 70 10.35 -3.66 -0.06
N HIS A 71 11.59 -3.21 -0.19
CA HIS A 71 12.10 -2.08 0.55
C HIS A 71 12.05 -0.89 -0.38
N HIS A 72 11.30 0.14 -0.01
CA HIS A 72 11.16 1.34 -0.82
C HIS A 72 11.66 2.54 -0.04
N ALA A 73 12.62 3.26 -0.61
CA ALA A 73 13.03 4.57 -0.13
C ALA A 73 12.50 5.63 -1.10
N ILE A 74 11.74 6.59 -0.60
CA ILE A 74 11.11 7.64 -1.39
C ILE A 74 11.55 8.99 -0.86
N ASP A 75 12.17 9.81 -1.70
CA ASP A 75 12.46 11.20 -1.37
C ASP A 75 11.14 12.00 -1.33
N ASP A 76 10.86 12.69 -0.23
CA ASP A 76 9.57 13.36 -0.03
C ASP A 76 9.35 14.53 -1.00
N HIS A 77 10.42 15.26 -1.35
CA HIS A 77 10.35 16.42 -2.24
C HIS A 77 10.27 16.00 -3.72
N SER A 78 11.28 15.29 -4.23
CA SER A 78 11.36 14.91 -5.64
C SER A 78 10.45 13.75 -6.03
N ARG A 79 9.92 13.00 -5.05
CA ARG A 79 9.14 11.77 -5.24
C ARG A 79 9.89 10.66 -5.99
N LEU A 80 11.21 10.76 -6.09
CA LEU A 80 12.03 9.67 -6.61
C LEU A 80 11.98 8.47 -5.66
N ALA A 81 11.77 7.29 -6.22
CA ALA A 81 11.68 6.03 -5.48
C ALA A 81 12.83 5.09 -5.85
N TYR A 82 13.42 4.46 -4.84
CA TYR A 82 14.46 3.44 -4.96
C TYR A 82 13.98 2.14 -4.30
N SER A 83 14.21 0.99 -4.95
CA SER A 83 13.62 -0.31 -4.58
C SER A 83 14.62 -1.46 -4.69
#